data_AF-A0A238FH42-F1
#
_entry.id   AF-A0A238FH42-F1
#
_cell.length_a   1.000
_cell.length_b   1.000
_cell.length_c   1.000
_cell.angle_alpha   90.00
_cell.angle_beta   90.00
_cell.angle_gamma   90.00
#
_symmetry.space_group_name_H-M   'P 1'
#
loop_
_entity.id
_entity.type
_entity.pdbx_description
1 polymer ?
#
loop_
_entity_poly.entity_id
_entity_poly.type
_entity_poly.pdbx_seq_one_letter_code
_entity_poly.pdbx_strand_id
1 'polypeptide(L)'
;MSPGDSLPASAGGGARRSSHVAQRSVFGFVLGHHYTRIDDGPPLIPVASPSPRARVDALVRHPLVVVLVTCSVGLFFISCSVASLENGFGDGQGNYRNGSNIDVFQDYNISAPDGSAIATFIGFGATLTNFYVEDKNGHFRDVVLGYDDRRQYLSDPDYAYYGAVVGRYANRIMNATFSIPPLRHLDEPLPSGTTVYKVAANEQGGKTALHGGQWGYSRAGWSLIKHEPDRITFGLRDRGAEGAVKTGKGTPIMMSSHVYWNLDGYGHDTSGAVGKTTNKGALDHILKLKSSSYVATDEILVRQIRHVASSGTPAELMISPMQVPSGPITRIASNSSPLDFRKARTIGSRFSGTQGLCGGGCTGYDTCFIYDQLRAPREPVMELISPDSGIRLSVRTNQPADQVYTCNHQGSTPRKHSHGGPDAGFYEKHSCVVLEQQGRIGAIREPEWGEDHIYTPTKAYDWWSEYSFTTV
;
A
#
# COMPACT_ATOMS: atom_id res chain seq x y z
N MET A 1 -74.83 17.84 -52.82
CA MET A 1 -74.20 17.69 -51.50
C MET A 1 -73.51 19.01 -51.22
N SER A 2 -74.15 19.86 -50.42
CA SER A 2 -73.71 21.22 -50.10
C SER A 2 -73.26 21.25 -48.62
N PRO A 3 -72.80 22.38 -48.05
CA PRO A 3 -71.39 22.79 -47.97
C PRO A 3 -71.01 23.21 -46.52
N GLY A 4 -69.83 23.81 -46.31
CA GLY A 4 -69.66 24.83 -45.25
C GLY A 4 -68.44 24.73 -44.31
N ASP A 5 -67.52 25.67 -44.51
CA ASP A 5 -66.97 26.64 -43.52
C ASP A 5 -65.90 26.29 -42.45
N SER A 6 -64.73 26.93 -42.66
CA SER A 6 -63.88 27.78 -41.76
C SER A 6 -63.31 27.31 -40.40
N LEU A 7 -61.96 27.30 -40.31
CA LEU A 7 -61.00 27.74 -39.23
C LEU A 7 -61.13 27.19 -37.78
N PRO A 8 -60.14 27.32 -36.85
CA PRO A 8 -58.69 27.61 -36.92
C PRO A 8 -57.80 26.66 -36.03
N ALA A 9 -56.51 27.01 -35.90
CA ALA A 9 -55.46 26.34 -35.11
C ALA A 9 -55.67 26.32 -33.58
N SER A 10 -55.08 25.31 -32.91
CA SER A 10 -54.76 25.33 -31.47
C SER A 10 -53.45 24.59 -31.16
N ALA A 11 -52.74 25.10 -30.16
CA ALA A 11 -51.39 24.72 -29.75
C ALA A 11 -51.35 23.43 -28.91
N GLY A 12 -50.25 22.68 -29.02
CA GLY A 12 -49.93 21.57 -28.11
C GLY A 12 -48.41 21.42 -28.00
N GLY A 13 -47.84 21.87 -26.87
CA GLY A 13 -46.41 21.80 -26.58
C GLY A 13 -45.93 20.36 -26.43
N GLY A 14 -44.91 20.00 -27.21
CA GLY A 14 -44.15 18.76 -27.04
C GLY A 14 -42.77 19.06 -26.51
N ALA A 15 -42.57 18.89 -25.20
CA ALA A 15 -41.26 18.98 -24.56
C ALA A 15 -40.32 17.90 -25.16
N ARG A 16 -39.27 18.33 -25.85
CA ARG A 16 -38.13 17.47 -26.18
C ARG A 16 -37.44 17.07 -24.87
N ARG A 17 -37.64 15.82 -24.44
CA ARG A 17 -36.76 15.19 -23.46
C ARG A 17 -35.41 14.94 -24.14
N SER A 18 -34.44 15.81 -23.85
CA SER A 18 -33.03 15.50 -24.03
C SER A 18 -32.69 14.32 -23.12
N SER A 19 -32.22 13.22 -23.70
CA SER A 19 -31.56 12.16 -22.96
C SER A 19 -30.22 12.70 -22.46
N HIS A 20 -30.21 13.30 -21.27
CA HIS A 20 -28.99 13.49 -20.51
C HIS A 20 -28.48 12.10 -20.12
N VAL A 21 -27.44 11.64 -20.80
CA VAL A 21 -26.54 10.62 -20.27
C VAL A 21 -25.92 11.26 -19.03
N ALA A 22 -26.46 10.96 -17.85
CA ALA A 22 -25.83 11.33 -16.59
C ALA A 22 -24.44 10.66 -16.59
N GLN A 23 -23.37 11.46 -16.53
CA GLN A 23 -22.07 10.96 -16.09
C GLN A 23 -22.30 10.34 -14.71
N ARG A 24 -22.30 9.01 -14.64
CA ARG A 24 -22.42 8.27 -13.39
C ARG A 24 -21.15 8.48 -12.56
N SER A 25 -21.37 8.63 -11.27
CA SER A 25 -20.51 9.13 -10.20
C SER A 25 -19.00 8.97 -10.40
N VAL A 26 -18.26 10.08 -10.20
CA VAL A 26 -16.83 10.07 -9.90
C VAL A 26 -16.72 9.91 -8.38
N PHE A 27 -16.47 8.70 -7.89
CA PHE A 27 -16.11 8.50 -6.49
C PHE A 27 -14.63 8.24 -6.39
N GLY A 28 -13.95 8.76 -5.38
CA GLY A 28 -12.61 8.32 -5.07
C GLY A 28 -12.34 8.34 -3.58
N PHE A 29 -11.51 7.41 -3.11
CA PHE A 29 -11.01 7.45 -1.75
C PHE A 29 -9.60 8.01 -1.76
N VAL A 30 -9.29 8.83 -0.74
CA VAL A 30 -7.95 9.33 -0.50
C VAL A 30 -7.33 8.44 0.56
N LEU A 31 -6.28 7.71 0.20
CA LEU A 31 -5.34 7.22 1.18
C LEU A 31 -4.38 8.38 1.49
N GLY A 32 -4.33 8.77 2.75
CA GLY A 32 -3.39 9.76 3.26
C GLY A 32 -2.55 9.13 4.37
N HIS A 33 -1.24 9.36 4.32
CA HIS A 33 -0.34 8.99 5.41
C HIS A 33 0.37 10.26 5.89
N HIS A 34 0.10 10.62 7.14
CA HIS A 34 0.79 11.72 7.80
C HIS A 34 1.65 11.16 8.93
N TYR A 35 2.93 11.49 8.92
CA TYR A 35 3.83 11.21 10.03
C TYR A 35 4.07 12.49 10.81
N THR A 36 3.61 12.51 12.05
CA THR A 36 3.90 13.59 13.00
C THR A 36 4.51 13.00 14.27
N ARG A 37 5.40 13.75 14.91
CA ARG A 37 5.91 13.39 16.23
C ARG A 37 4.76 13.42 17.22
N ILE A 38 4.62 12.37 18.03
CA ILE A 38 3.91 12.48 19.30
C ILE A 38 4.99 12.84 20.32
N ASP A 39 5.01 14.09 20.77
CA ASP A 39 5.87 14.48 21.89
C ASP A 39 5.48 13.61 23.09
N ASP A 40 6.44 12.92 23.68
CA ASP A 40 6.25 12.34 25.01
C ASP A 40 6.10 13.54 25.95
N GLY A 41 4.85 13.93 26.22
CA GLY A 41 4.56 14.93 27.24
C GLY A 41 5.19 14.51 28.57
N PRO A 42 5.55 15.47 29.44
CA PRO A 42 6.03 15.13 30.77
C PRO A 42 4.99 14.26 31.50
N PRO A 43 5.40 13.39 32.45
CA PRO A 43 4.46 12.55 33.19
C PRO A 43 3.35 13.42 33.74
N LEU A 44 2.10 12.96 33.59
CA LEU A 44 0.90 13.65 34.06
C LEU A 44 1.06 14.00 35.55
N ILE A 45 1.46 15.24 35.82
CA ILE A 45 1.28 15.87 37.12
C ILE A 45 -0.24 16.10 37.23
N PRO A 46 -0.93 15.61 38.27
CA PRO A 46 -2.36 15.84 38.40
C PRO A 46 -2.58 17.34 38.58
N VAL A 47 -3.06 18.02 37.53
CA VAL A 47 -3.53 19.39 37.63
C VAL A 47 -4.92 19.34 38.27
N ALA A 48 -5.01 19.94 39.46
CA ALA A 48 -6.23 20.08 40.23
C ALA A 48 -7.33 20.79 39.43
N SER A 49 -8.52 20.19 39.39
CA SER A 49 -9.73 20.80 38.86
C SER A 49 -10.16 22.00 39.72
N PRO A 50 -10.70 23.08 39.13
CA PRO A 50 -11.19 24.24 39.89
C PRO A 50 -12.52 23.94 40.60
N SER A 51 -12.66 24.48 41.80
CA SER A 51 -13.82 24.34 42.68
C SER A 51 -15.00 25.23 42.28
N PRO A 52 -16.26 24.78 42.48
CA PRO A 52 -17.41 25.67 42.55
C PRO A 52 -17.85 25.91 44.01
N ARG A 53 -17.93 27.20 44.36
CA ARG A 53 -18.73 27.91 45.39
C ARG A 53 -19.20 27.15 46.67
N ALA A 54 -18.66 27.66 47.79
CA ALA A 54 -19.23 27.93 49.13
C ALA A 54 -20.51 27.26 49.67
N ARG A 55 -20.32 26.66 50.88
CA ARG A 55 -21.21 26.46 52.06
C ARG A 55 -22.37 25.43 51.89
N VAL A 56 -22.70 24.54 52.84
CA VAL A 56 -22.41 24.35 54.28
C VAL A 56 -22.91 22.94 54.71
N ASP A 57 -22.38 22.44 55.84
CA ASP A 57 -22.85 21.38 56.74
C ASP A 57 -22.51 19.86 56.57
N ALA A 58 -21.70 19.43 57.56
CA ALA A 58 -21.92 18.35 58.54
C ALA A 58 -21.85 16.85 58.15
N LEU A 59 -20.81 16.22 58.73
CA LEU A 59 -20.67 14.87 59.30
C LEU A 59 -21.75 13.81 59.02
N VAL A 60 -21.33 12.59 58.66
CA VAL A 60 -21.39 11.36 59.51
C VAL A 60 -20.61 10.20 58.85
N ARG A 61 -20.07 9.33 59.72
CA ARG A 61 -19.06 8.26 59.58
C ARG A 61 -19.60 6.90 59.06
N HIS A 62 -18.88 6.21 58.15
CA HIS A 62 -18.19 4.86 58.27
C HIS A 62 -18.89 3.74 57.43
N PRO A 63 -18.24 2.61 57.03
CA PRO A 63 -16.82 2.26 56.92
C PRO A 63 -16.38 1.57 55.58
N LEU A 64 -15.05 1.52 55.39
CA LEU A 64 -14.16 0.55 54.68
C LEU A 64 -14.72 -0.50 53.70
N VAL A 65 -14.10 -0.62 52.51
CA VAL A 65 -13.33 -1.81 52.07
C VAL A 65 -12.21 -1.36 51.10
N VAL A 66 -10.95 -1.48 51.51
CA VAL A 66 -9.79 -1.50 50.62
C VAL A 66 -9.27 -2.92 50.64
N VAL A 67 -9.34 -3.62 49.51
CA VAL A 67 -8.68 -4.92 49.35
C VAL A 67 -7.23 -4.65 48.97
N LEU A 68 -6.34 -4.80 49.95
CA LEU A 68 -4.90 -4.82 49.78
C LEU A 68 -4.48 -6.28 49.96
N VAL A 69 -4.18 -6.97 48.86
CA VAL A 69 -3.56 -8.30 48.93
C VAL A 69 -2.05 -8.09 48.90
N THR A 70 -1.44 -8.21 50.07
CA THR A 70 -0.02 -8.55 50.19
C THR A 70 0.10 -10.07 50.27
N CYS A 71 1.02 -10.64 49.50
CA CYS A 71 1.55 -11.97 49.80
C CYS A 71 3.06 -11.96 49.57
N SER A 72 3.77 -12.30 50.63
CA SER A 72 5.22 -12.36 50.72
C SER A 72 5.73 -13.74 50.32
N VAL A 73 6.74 -13.73 49.44
CA VAL A 73 7.87 -14.68 49.30
C VAL A 73 7.56 -16.18 49.22
N GLY A 74 7.63 -16.70 47.98
CA GLY A 74 8.09 -18.04 47.68
C GLY A 74 9.09 -17.97 46.52
N LEU A 75 10.37 -18.29 46.78
CA LEU A 75 11.39 -18.41 45.74
C LEU A 75 11.03 -19.57 44.80
N PHE A 76 10.63 -19.24 43.59
CA PHE A 76 10.75 -20.11 42.42
C PHE A 76 11.36 -19.27 41.31
N PHE A 77 12.59 -19.62 40.90
CA PHE A 77 13.18 -19.10 39.68
C PHE A 77 12.46 -19.73 38.49
N ILE A 78 11.33 -19.14 38.12
CA ILE A 78 10.80 -19.25 36.76
C ILE A 78 11.36 -18.03 36.03
N SER A 79 12.30 -18.26 35.12
CA SER A 79 12.71 -17.25 34.16
C SER A 79 11.51 -16.92 33.28
N CYS A 80 10.68 -15.98 33.73
CA CYS A 80 9.69 -15.36 32.89
C CYS A 80 10.47 -14.41 31.98
N SER A 81 10.79 -14.89 30.78
CA SER A 81 11.23 -14.03 29.70
C SER A 81 10.14 -12.99 29.47
N VAL A 82 10.35 -11.78 29.99
CA VAL A 82 9.57 -10.61 29.58
C VAL A 82 10.04 -10.27 28.17
N ALA A 83 9.58 -11.05 27.20
CA ALA A 83 9.79 -10.77 25.80
C ALA A 83 8.83 -9.64 25.39
N SER A 84 9.42 -8.46 25.20
CA SER A 84 9.04 -7.40 24.25
C SER A 84 7.58 -7.32 23.80
N LEU A 85 6.75 -6.53 24.50
CA LEU A 85 5.36 -6.27 24.13
C LEU A 85 5.00 -4.77 24.16
N GLU A 86 5.90 -3.90 23.67
CA GLU A 86 5.67 -2.43 23.68
C GLU A 86 5.68 -1.75 22.29
N ASN A 87 5.88 -2.47 21.19
CA ASN A 87 6.19 -1.85 19.90
C ASN A 87 5.07 -1.93 18.83
N GLY A 88 3.88 -2.47 19.13
CA GLY A 88 2.83 -2.67 18.12
C GLY A 88 3.19 -3.72 17.03
N PHE A 89 4.39 -4.29 17.09
CA PHE A 89 4.82 -5.45 16.32
C PHE A 89 4.65 -6.69 17.21
N GLY A 90 3.99 -7.73 16.69
CA GLY A 90 3.78 -8.98 17.41
C GLY A 90 5.09 -9.73 17.65
N ASP A 91 5.11 -10.59 18.66
CA ASP A 91 6.22 -11.47 19.04
C ASP A 91 6.48 -12.63 18.05
N GLY A 92 5.88 -12.58 16.85
CA GLY A 92 5.89 -13.68 15.89
C GLY A 92 5.05 -14.90 16.28
N GLN A 93 4.30 -14.86 17.39
CA GLN A 93 3.40 -15.94 17.85
C GLN A 93 1.92 -15.58 17.75
N GLY A 94 1.57 -14.48 17.07
CA GLY A 94 0.17 -14.07 16.85
C GLY A 94 -0.47 -13.31 18.02
N ASN A 95 0.30 -12.93 19.05
CA ASN A 95 -0.20 -12.07 20.12
C ASN A 95 0.02 -10.59 19.79
N TYR A 96 -0.83 -10.02 18.94
CA TYR A 96 -0.91 -8.57 18.72
C TYR A 96 -1.70 -7.91 19.84
N ARG A 97 -1.12 -7.83 21.03
CA ARG A 97 -1.67 -7.03 22.12
C ARG A 97 -1.04 -5.64 22.05
N ASN A 98 -1.70 -4.72 21.37
CA ASN A 98 -1.47 -3.32 21.69
C ASN A 98 -2.00 -3.07 23.12
N GLY A 99 -1.50 -2.08 23.86
CA GLY A 99 -1.89 -1.84 25.25
C GLY A 99 -3.40 -1.57 25.48
N SER A 100 -4.20 -1.56 24.41
CA SER A 100 -5.66 -1.62 24.37
C SER A 100 -6.09 -2.99 23.81
N ASN A 101 -7.02 -3.68 24.47
CA ASN A 101 -7.66 -4.94 24.04
C ASN A 101 -8.40 -4.83 22.67
N ILE A 102 -7.70 -4.52 21.58
CA ILE A 102 -8.28 -4.32 20.23
C ILE A 102 -7.84 -5.48 19.35
N ASP A 103 -8.82 -6.17 18.77
CA ASP A 103 -8.59 -7.18 17.73
C ASP A 103 -8.16 -6.48 16.44
N VAL A 104 -6.87 -6.58 16.08
CA VAL A 104 -6.32 -5.97 14.86
C VAL A 104 -6.86 -6.61 13.58
N PHE A 105 -7.56 -7.74 13.67
CA PHE A 105 -8.23 -8.42 12.57
C PHE A 105 -9.72 -8.09 12.47
N GLN A 106 -10.23 -7.18 13.32
CA GLN A 106 -11.59 -6.68 13.22
C GLN A 106 -11.80 -5.93 11.90
N ASP A 107 -12.92 -6.26 11.22
CA ASP A 107 -13.37 -5.55 10.03
C ASP A 107 -13.98 -4.19 10.38
N TYR A 108 -13.53 -3.16 9.66
CA TYR A 108 -14.08 -1.81 9.68
C TYR A 108 -14.56 -1.44 8.29
N ASN A 109 -15.88 -1.30 8.14
CA ASN A 109 -16.50 -0.92 6.86
C ASN A 109 -16.69 0.59 6.78
N ILE A 110 -16.42 1.15 5.61
CA ILE A 110 -16.82 2.51 5.22
C ILE A 110 -17.49 2.46 3.85
N SER A 111 -18.35 3.43 3.58
CA SER A 111 -19.07 3.53 2.31
C SER A 111 -18.99 4.94 1.76
N ALA A 112 -19.01 5.06 0.43
CA ALA A 112 -19.22 6.32 -0.23
C ALA A 112 -20.57 6.94 0.22
N PRO A 113 -20.65 8.26 0.45
CA PRO A 113 -21.91 8.91 0.83
C PRO A 113 -23.07 8.71 -0.15
N ASP A 114 -22.77 8.48 -1.44
CA ASP A 114 -23.75 8.18 -2.49
C ASP A 114 -24.02 6.67 -2.66
N GLY A 115 -23.38 5.82 -1.86
CA GLY A 115 -23.50 4.37 -1.89
C GLY A 115 -22.74 3.68 -3.03
N SER A 116 -22.00 4.42 -3.88
CA SER A 116 -21.35 3.87 -5.09
C SER A 116 -20.13 2.97 -4.84
N ALA A 117 -19.58 2.99 -3.62
CA ALA A 117 -18.45 2.17 -3.23
C ALA A 117 -18.52 1.76 -1.75
N ILE A 118 -17.97 0.58 -1.44
CA ILE A 118 -17.89 0.04 -0.07
C ILE A 118 -16.48 -0.52 0.13
N ALA A 119 -15.81 -0.12 1.21
CA ALA A 119 -14.47 -0.57 1.55
C ALA A 119 -14.44 -1.23 2.93
N THR A 120 -13.68 -2.30 3.06
CA THR A 120 -13.42 -2.96 4.34
C THR A 120 -11.94 -2.87 4.68
N PHE A 121 -11.64 -2.46 5.90
CA PHE A 121 -10.28 -2.36 6.42
C PHE A 121 -10.11 -3.20 7.68
N ILE A 122 -8.87 -3.61 7.97
CA ILE A 122 -8.46 -4.17 9.26
C ILE A 122 -7.29 -3.37 9.84
N GLY A 123 -7.12 -3.41 11.17
CA GLY A 123 -6.03 -2.71 11.86
C GLY A 123 -4.64 -3.30 11.60
N PHE A 124 -4.56 -4.60 11.30
CA PHE A 124 -3.30 -5.25 10.92
C PHE A 124 -2.83 -4.70 9.56
N GLY A 125 -1.66 -4.04 9.56
CA GLY A 125 -1.11 -3.37 8.38
C GLY A 125 -1.91 -2.19 7.85
N ALA A 126 -2.95 -1.72 8.58
CA ALA A 126 -3.96 -0.79 8.08
C ALA A 126 -4.50 -1.21 6.70
N THR A 127 -4.82 -2.50 6.58
CA THR A 127 -5.00 -3.19 5.30
C THR A 127 -6.39 -2.97 4.71
N LEU A 128 -6.47 -2.66 3.41
CA LEU A 128 -7.70 -2.72 2.62
C LEU A 128 -7.97 -4.17 2.19
N THR A 129 -9.01 -4.80 2.74
CA THR A 129 -9.28 -6.23 2.53
C THR A 129 -10.33 -6.49 1.45
N ASN A 130 -11.26 -5.56 1.27
CA ASN A 130 -12.30 -5.61 0.26
C ASN A 130 -12.59 -4.19 -0.26
N PHE A 131 -12.88 -4.06 -1.55
CA PHE A 131 -13.27 -2.79 -2.15
C PHE A 131 -14.28 -3.05 -3.27
N TYR A 132 -15.55 -2.79 -2.97
CA TYR A 132 -16.67 -3.02 -3.88
C TYR A 132 -17.01 -1.74 -4.63
N VAL A 133 -17.11 -1.81 -5.96
CA VAL A 133 -17.61 -0.73 -6.84
C VAL A 133 -18.55 -1.29 -7.90
N GLU A 134 -19.47 -0.46 -8.39
CA GLU A 134 -20.40 -0.84 -9.44
C GLU A 134 -19.71 -0.99 -10.82
N ASP A 135 -20.05 -2.07 -11.52
CA ASP A 135 -19.72 -2.26 -12.92
C ASP A 135 -20.69 -1.52 -13.86
N LYS A 136 -20.46 -1.58 -15.17
CA LYS A 136 -21.31 -0.91 -16.18
C LYS A 136 -22.77 -1.40 -16.18
N ASN A 137 -23.07 -2.54 -15.56
CA ASN A 137 -24.42 -3.08 -15.41
C ASN A 137 -25.04 -2.76 -14.04
N GLY A 138 -24.33 -2.05 -13.15
CA GLY A 138 -24.78 -1.72 -11.80
C GLY A 138 -24.57 -2.84 -10.78
N HIS A 139 -23.76 -3.86 -11.09
CA HIS A 139 -23.42 -4.91 -10.14
C HIS A 139 -22.14 -4.56 -9.39
N PHE A 140 -22.16 -4.67 -8.05
CA PHE A 140 -20.95 -4.50 -7.24
C PHE A 140 -19.96 -5.63 -7.49
N ARG A 141 -18.70 -5.26 -7.70
CA ARG A 141 -17.55 -6.16 -7.82
C ARG A 141 -16.51 -5.80 -6.78
N ASP A 142 -16.03 -6.79 -6.05
CA ASP A 142 -14.84 -6.64 -5.21
C ASP A 142 -13.62 -6.57 -6.12
N VAL A 143 -12.98 -5.41 -6.25
CA VAL A 143 -11.91 -5.20 -7.24
C VAL A 143 -10.50 -5.34 -6.65
N VAL A 144 -10.38 -5.87 -5.43
CA VAL A 144 -9.08 -6.07 -4.75
C VAL A 144 -8.91 -7.52 -4.31
N LEU A 145 -7.74 -8.10 -4.54
CA LEU A 145 -7.39 -9.42 -4.04
C LEU A 145 -7.06 -9.37 -2.54
N GLY A 146 -7.13 -10.54 -1.89
CA GLY A 146 -6.84 -10.70 -0.47
C GLY A 146 -7.42 -11.99 0.09
N TYR A 147 -7.61 -12.03 1.41
CA TYR A 147 -8.12 -13.18 2.16
C TYR A 147 -9.48 -12.92 2.78
N ASP A 148 -10.34 -13.95 2.83
CA ASP A 148 -11.57 -13.92 3.62
C ASP A 148 -11.29 -14.12 5.11
N ASP A 149 -10.42 -15.09 5.48
CA ASP A 149 -9.95 -15.21 6.87
C ASP A 149 -8.86 -14.16 7.13
N ARG A 150 -9.19 -13.18 7.97
CA ARG A 150 -8.31 -12.05 8.30
C ARG A 150 -7.01 -12.49 8.96
N ARG A 151 -6.97 -13.67 9.59
CA ARG A 151 -5.73 -14.20 10.19
C ARG A 151 -4.71 -14.63 9.13
N GLN A 152 -5.15 -14.93 7.90
CA GLN A 152 -4.24 -15.27 6.81
C GLN A 152 -3.34 -14.11 6.39
N TYR A 153 -3.75 -12.85 6.61
CA TYR A 153 -2.85 -11.71 6.39
C TYR A 153 -1.59 -11.77 7.28
N LEU A 154 -1.64 -12.46 8.41
CA LEU A 154 -0.49 -12.71 9.27
C LEU A 154 0.22 -14.03 8.93
N SER A 155 -0.55 -15.12 8.77
CA SER A 155 -0.03 -16.49 8.73
C SER A 155 0.34 -17.01 7.34
N ASP A 156 -0.02 -16.30 6.27
CA ASP A 156 0.40 -16.64 4.92
C ASP A 156 1.94 -16.69 4.81
N PRO A 157 2.51 -17.86 4.47
CA PRO A 157 3.96 -18.02 4.35
C PRO A 157 4.56 -17.21 3.20
N ASP A 158 3.81 -16.98 2.12
CA ASP A 158 4.27 -16.19 0.98
C ASP A 158 4.20 -14.69 1.27
N TYR A 159 3.29 -14.30 2.17
CA TYR A 159 3.04 -12.94 2.63
C TYR A 159 3.04 -11.91 1.49
N ALA A 160 2.03 -11.99 0.63
CA ALA A 160 1.94 -11.13 -0.54
C ALA A 160 1.59 -9.66 -0.25
N TYR A 161 1.63 -9.16 1.00
CA TYR A 161 1.33 -7.75 1.33
C TYR A 161 -0.07 -7.26 0.87
N TYR A 162 -1.03 -8.16 0.61
CA TYR A 162 -2.34 -7.80 0.04
C TYR A 162 -2.99 -6.61 0.75
N GLY A 163 -3.12 -5.48 0.05
CA GLY A 163 -3.86 -4.30 0.51
C GLY A 163 -3.22 -3.52 1.67
N ALA A 164 -2.05 -3.92 2.15
CA ALA A 164 -1.43 -3.35 3.33
C ALA A 164 -0.71 -2.03 3.03
N VAL A 165 -0.56 -1.21 4.07
CA VAL A 165 0.36 -0.06 4.06
C VAL A 165 1.79 -0.56 4.27
N VAL A 166 2.66 -0.38 3.29
CA VAL A 166 4.07 -0.78 3.36
C VAL A 166 4.96 0.37 3.83
N GLY A 167 5.99 0.02 4.59
CA GLY A 167 6.94 0.96 5.18
C GLY A 167 7.81 0.26 6.23
N ARG A 168 8.83 0.91 6.81
CA ARG A 168 9.17 2.34 6.72
C ARG A 168 9.60 2.82 5.35
N TYR A 169 10.25 1.95 4.58
CA TYR A 169 10.74 2.25 3.24
C TYR A 169 10.18 1.20 2.29
N ALA A 170 9.26 1.61 1.42
CA ALA A 170 8.65 0.80 0.41
C ALA A 170 9.71 0.38 -0.63
N ASN A 171 9.49 -0.79 -1.24
CA ASN A 171 10.42 -1.40 -2.17
C ASN A 171 11.81 -1.63 -1.54
N ARG A 172 12.87 -1.68 -2.35
CA ARG A 172 14.17 -2.25 -1.95
C ARG A 172 15.20 -1.21 -1.52
N ILE A 173 15.97 -1.57 -0.48
CA ILE A 173 17.24 -0.95 -0.11
C ILE A 173 18.37 -1.95 -0.37
N MET A 174 19.32 -1.56 -1.24
CA MET A 174 20.48 -2.37 -1.58
C MET A 174 21.35 -2.69 -0.35
N ASN A 175 21.78 -3.94 -0.22
CA ASN A 175 22.60 -4.44 0.91
C ASN A 175 21.97 -4.18 2.29
N ALA A 176 20.66 -3.93 2.34
CA ALA A 176 19.95 -3.53 3.55
C ALA A 176 20.68 -2.42 4.34
N THR A 177 21.34 -1.50 3.63
CA THR A 177 22.24 -0.51 4.22
C THR A 177 22.08 0.83 3.51
N PHE A 178 22.07 1.91 4.30
CA PHE A 178 22.05 3.29 3.83
C PHE A 178 22.90 4.19 4.74
N SER A 179 23.12 5.44 4.35
CA SER A 179 23.82 6.42 5.18
C SER A 179 23.00 7.69 5.41
N ILE A 180 23.36 8.41 6.47
CA ILE A 180 22.92 9.79 6.70
C ILE A 180 24.17 10.66 6.87
N PRO A 181 24.38 11.68 6.02
CA PRO A 181 23.60 12.01 4.82
C PRO A 181 23.62 10.87 3.77
N PRO A 182 22.62 10.80 2.86
CA PRO A 182 22.56 9.76 1.83
C PRO A 182 23.79 9.79 0.91
N LEU A 183 24.39 8.62 0.70
CA LEU A 183 25.54 8.40 -0.19
C LEU A 183 25.29 7.16 -1.06
N ARG A 184 25.81 7.21 -2.28
CA ARG A 184 25.75 6.09 -3.22
C ARG A 184 26.69 4.96 -2.84
N HIS A 185 27.97 5.30 -2.69
CA HIS A 185 29.04 4.37 -2.37
C HIS A 185 29.34 4.41 -0.87
N LEU A 186 29.23 3.24 -0.23
CA LEU A 186 29.48 3.06 1.20
C LEU A 186 30.76 2.26 1.49
N ASP A 187 31.46 1.83 0.44
CA ASP A 187 32.68 1.02 0.50
C ASP A 187 33.98 1.88 0.41
N GLU A 188 33.83 3.18 0.18
CA GLU A 188 34.91 4.17 0.11
C GLU A 188 35.08 4.90 1.45
N PRO A 189 36.22 5.58 1.70
CA PRO A 189 36.38 6.45 2.86
C PRO A 189 35.22 7.46 2.96
N LEU A 190 34.45 7.36 4.04
CA LEU A 190 33.24 8.14 4.20
C LEU A 190 33.56 9.60 4.57
N PRO A 191 32.83 10.58 4.02
CA PRO A 191 32.90 11.96 4.47
C PRO A 191 32.68 12.07 5.98
N SER A 192 33.42 12.96 6.65
CA SER A 192 33.23 13.23 8.08
C SER A 192 31.78 13.60 8.40
N GLY A 193 31.25 13.05 9.51
CA GLY A 193 29.85 13.24 9.90
C GLY A 193 28.86 12.24 9.28
N THR A 194 29.32 11.34 8.41
CA THR A 194 28.49 10.27 7.84
C THR A 194 28.27 9.14 8.84
N THR A 195 27.02 8.75 9.05
CA THR A 195 26.66 7.54 9.78
C THR A 195 26.04 6.52 8.83
N VAL A 196 26.56 5.28 8.85
CA VAL A 196 26.00 4.15 8.11
C VAL A 196 25.03 3.36 9.00
N TYR A 197 23.90 2.98 8.43
CA TYR A 197 22.83 2.24 9.09
C TYR A 197 22.57 0.95 8.34
N LYS A 198 22.40 -0.13 9.11
CA LYS A 198 21.98 -1.43 8.59
C LYS A 198 20.55 -1.71 9.09
N VAL A 199 19.70 -2.17 8.19
CA VAL A 199 18.33 -2.60 8.45
C VAL A 199 18.20 -4.11 8.28
N ALA A 200 17.09 -4.70 8.72
CA ALA A 200 16.83 -6.11 8.52
C ALA A 200 16.69 -6.42 7.02
N ALA A 201 17.48 -7.36 6.53
CA ALA A 201 17.31 -7.92 5.20
C ALA A 201 16.30 -9.07 5.24
N ASN A 202 15.39 -9.12 4.28
CA ASN A 202 14.29 -10.10 4.24
C ASN A 202 14.11 -10.71 2.84
N GLU A 203 14.99 -10.42 1.89
CA GLU A 203 14.88 -10.88 0.51
C GLU A 203 16.28 -11.18 -0.08
N GLN A 204 16.32 -11.92 -1.20
CA GLN A 204 17.52 -12.21 -2.00
C GLN A 204 18.68 -12.85 -1.19
N GLY A 205 18.35 -13.72 -0.23
CA GLY A 205 19.35 -14.35 0.64
C GLY A 205 20.04 -13.36 1.59
N GLY A 206 19.32 -12.32 2.02
CA GLY A 206 19.82 -11.31 2.95
C GLY A 206 20.59 -10.16 2.29
N LYS A 207 20.50 -10.03 0.96
CA LYS A 207 21.17 -8.98 0.18
C LYS A 207 20.33 -7.71 0.04
N THR A 208 19.03 -7.78 0.26
CA THR A 208 18.12 -6.63 0.15
C THR A 208 17.18 -6.57 1.35
N ALA A 209 16.85 -5.34 1.73
CA ALA A 209 15.69 -5.07 2.59
C ALA A 209 14.55 -4.61 1.69
N LEU A 210 13.40 -5.26 1.76
CA LEU A 210 12.21 -5.02 0.96
C LEU A 210 11.05 -4.62 1.89
N HIS A 211 10.32 -3.56 1.52
CA HIS A 211 9.09 -3.10 2.20
C HIS A 211 9.23 -2.92 3.72
N GLY A 212 10.38 -2.39 4.14
CA GLY A 212 10.68 -2.13 5.55
C GLY A 212 11.18 -3.32 6.36
N GLY A 213 11.41 -4.48 5.73
CA GLY A 213 12.02 -5.65 6.36
C GLY A 213 11.01 -6.73 6.79
N GLN A 214 11.41 -7.60 7.72
CA GLN A 214 10.59 -8.74 8.14
C GLN A 214 9.38 -8.30 8.97
N TRP A 215 9.52 -7.21 9.72
CA TRP A 215 8.48 -6.59 10.56
C TRP A 215 8.27 -5.14 10.16
N GLY A 216 7.98 -4.92 8.87
CA GLY A 216 7.57 -3.63 8.33
C GLY A 216 6.15 -3.21 8.78
N TYR A 217 5.75 -2.01 8.38
CA TYR A 217 4.45 -1.42 8.71
C TYR A 217 3.24 -2.26 8.31
N SER A 218 3.39 -3.08 7.26
CA SER A 218 2.35 -3.98 6.77
C SER A 218 2.09 -5.17 7.72
N ARG A 219 3.01 -5.44 8.65
CA ARG A 219 2.89 -6.48 9.70
C ARG A 219 2.70 -5.90 11.09
N ALA A 220 2.52 -4.59 11.20
CA ALA A 220 2.26 -3.92 12.47
C ALA A 220 0.76 -3.96 12.81
N GLY A 221 0.43 -4.02 14.10
CA GLY A 221 -0.92 -3.73 14.58
C GLY A 221 -1.11 -2.23 14.71
N TRP A 222 -1.93 -1.64 13.85
CA TRP A 222 -2.25 -0.21 13.91
C TRP A 222 -3.41 0.05 14.87
N SER A 223 -3.34 1.13 15.64
CA SER A 223 -4.43 1.59 16.49
C SER A 223 -5.52 2.24 15.65
N LEU A 224 -6.78 1.90 15.89
CA LEU A 224 -7.90 2.69 15.39
C LEU A 224 -7.94 4.05 16.10
N ILE A 225 -7.78 5.13 15.35
CA ILE A 225 -7.87 6.51 15.87
C ILE A 225 -9.28 7.05 15.69
N LYS A 226 -9.89 6.80 14.53
CA LYS A 226 -11.24 7.27 14.22
C LYS A 226 -11.90 6.38 13.16
N HIS A 227 -13.19 6.11 13.33
CA HIS A 227 -14.04 5.43 12.35
C HIS A 227 -15.33 6.22 12.17
N GLU A 228 -15.60 6.64 10.94
CA GLU A 228 -16.78 7.35 10.49
C GLU A 228 -17.41 6.57 9.31
N PRO A 229 -18.67 6.86 8.92
CA PRO A 229 -19.33 6.12 7.84
C PRO A 229 -18.58 6.12 6.50
N ASP A 230 -17.84 7.19 6.20
CA ASP A 230 -17.15 7.43 4.92
C ASP A 230 -15.63 7.60 5.08
N ARG A 231 -15.09 7.45 6.30
CA ARG A 231 -13.67 7.67 6.58
C ARG A 231 -13.18 6.82 7.76
N ILE A 232 -11.96 6.34 7.65
CA ILE A 232 -11.25 5.68 8.75
C ILE A 232 -9.84 6.25 8.92
N THR A 233 -9.33 6.24 10.14
CA THR A 233 -7.98 6.69 10.47
C THR A 233 -7.32 5.69 11.40
N PHE A 234 -6.19 5.15 10.96
CA PHE A 234 -5.30 4.31 11.75
C PHE A 234 -4.05 5.08 12.17
N GLY A 235 -3.47 4.72 13.30
CA GLY A 235 -2.24 5.30 13.82
C GLY A 235 -1.24 4.23 14.23
N LEU A 236 0.01 4.40 13.85
CA LEU A 236 1.13 3.55 14.26
C LEU A 236 2.21 4.42 14.88
N ARG A 237 2.60 4.09 16.11
CA ARG A 237 3.79 4.67 16.75
C ARG A 237 4.94 3.68 16.63
N ASP A 238 5.89 4.03 15.80
CA ASP A 238 7.07 3.21 15.58
C ASP A 238 8.25 3.69 16.47
N ARG A 239 8.73 2.78 17.33
CA ARG A 239 9.82 3.03 18.28
C ARG A 239 11.19 2.54 17.80
N GLY A 240 11.34 2.21 16.51
CA GLY A 240 12.62 1.78 15.96
C GLY A 240 12.80 0.29 15.81
N ALA A 241 11.71 -0.44 15.53
CA ALA A 241 11.80 -1.84 15.12
C ALA A 241 12.80 -2.01 13.95
N GLU A 242 13.49 -3.15 13.88
CA GLU A 242 14.41 -3.52 12.81
C GLU A 242 15.53 -2.51 12.49
N GLY A 243 15.89 -1.65 13.46
CA GLY A 243 17.02 -0.72 13.36
C GLY A 243 16.78 0.53 12.51
N ALA A 244 15.58 0.70 11.95
CA ALA A 244 15.29 1.76 10.96
C ALA A 244 14.94 3.15 11.55
N VAL A 245 14.74 3.31 12.87
CA VAL A 245 14.49 4.63 13.53
C VAL A 245 15.41 4.72 14.75
N LYS A 246 16.16 5.81 14.85
CA LYS A 246 16.81 6.22 16.11
C LYS A 246 16.19 7.54 16.53
N THR A 247 15.60 7.58 17.73
CA THR A 247 14.96 8.77 18.28
C THR A 247 15.91 9.98 18.21
N GLY A 248 15.41 11.12 17.72
CA GLY A 248 16.21 12.36 17.56
C GLY A 248 17.14 12.40 16.35
N LYS A 249 17.16 11.39 15.47
CA LYS A 249 17.92 11.38 14.20
C LYS A 249 17.00 11.23 12.99
N GLY A 250 17.50 11.59 11.81
CA GLY A 250 16.78 11.41 10.55
C GLY A 250 16.37 9.96 10.33
N THR A 251 15.15 9.75 9.84
CA THR A 251 14.57 8.42 9.59
C THR A 251 14.21 8.29 8.10
N PRO A 252 14.59 7.19 7.44
CA PRO A 252 14.13 6.91 6.08
C PRO A 252 12.63 6.60 6.09
N ILE A 253 11.83 7.40 5.39
CA ILE A 253 10.40 7.15 5.23
C ILE A 253 10.06 7.20 3.74
N MET A 254 9.47 6.12 3.24
CA MET A 254 8.80 6.04 1.95
C MET A 254 7.68 5.03 2.15
N MET A 255 6.44 5.50 2.28
CA MET A 255 5.28 4.64 2.43
C MET A 255 4.61 4.43 1.08
N SER A 256 3.88 3.33 0.96
CA SER A 256 3.03 3.05 -0.18
C SER A 256 1.85 2.18 0.23
N SER A 257 0.83 2.13 -0.61
CA SER A 257 -0.31 1.21 -0.47
C SER A 257 -0.17 0.08 -1.47
N HIS A 258 -0.14 -1.16 -0.97
CA HIS A 258 0.17 -2.34 -1.78
C HIS A 258 -1.11 -3.08 -2.20
N VAL A 259 -2.00 -2.37 -2.90
CA VAL A 259 -3.33 -2.88 -3.31
C VAL A 259 -3.24 -3.66 -4.62
N TYR A 260 -3.82 -4.85 -4.63
CA TYR A 260 -3.82 -5.78 -5.75
C TYR A 260 -5.12 -5.68 -6.54
N TRP A 261 -5.12 -4.87 -7.60
CA TRP A 261 -6.32 -4.56 -8.37
C TRP A 261 -6.64 -5.62 -9.41
N ASN A 262 -7.92 -6.03 -9.46
CA ASN A 262 -8.53 -6.66 -10.62
C ASN A 262 -9.91 -6.03 -10.84
N LEU A 263 -10.03 -5.15 -11.84
CA LEU A 263 -11.27 -4.40 -12.08
C LEU A 263 -12.44 -5.25 -12.61
N ASP A 264 -12.25 -6.54 -12.90
CA ASP A 264 -13.34 -7.47 -13.21
C ASP A 264 -13.89 -8.18 -11.96
N GLY A 265 -13.28 -7.91 -10.80
CA GLY A 265 -13.48 -8.65 -9.57
C GLY A 265 -13.10 -10.11 -9.70
N TYR A 266 -12.07 -10.38 -10.52
CA TYR A 266 -11.65 -11.72 -10.90
C TYR A 266 -12.84 -12.56 -11.41
N GLY A 267 -13.71 -11.87 -12.15
CA GLY A 267 -15.09 -12.26 -12.40
C GLY A 267 -15.23 -13.64 -13.04
N HIS A 268 -15.95 -14.50 -12.34
CA HIS A 268 -16.61 -15.68 -12.89
C HIS A 268 -17.75 -15.21 -13.80
N ASP A 269 -17.85 -15.80 -15.00
CA ASP A 269 -19.01 -15.64 -15.87
C ASP A 269 -20.23 -16.20 -15.13
N THR A 270 -21.13 -15.34 -14.63
CA THR A 270 -22.34 -15.78 -13.93
C THR A 270 -23.43 -16.28 -14.88
N SER A 271 -23.15 -16.31 -16.19
CA SER A 271 -23.95 -17.11 -17.11
C SER A 271 -23.48 -18.56 -16.99
N GLY A 272 -24.37 -19.48 -16.59
CA GLY A 272 -24.10 -20.92 -16.39
C GLY A 272 -23.66 -21.71 -17.64
N ALA A 273 -22.91 -21.11 -18.56
CA ALA A 273 -22.20 -21.76 -19.63
C ALA A 273 -20.96 -22.45 -19.05
N VAL A 274 -21.16 -23.68 -18.55
CA VAL A 274 -20.08 -24.64 -18.33
C VAL A 274 -19.21 -24.69 -19.60
N GLY A 275 -17.96 -24.25 -19.50
CA GLY A 275 -16.94 -24.52 -20.54
C GLY A 275 -16.20 -23.34 -21.19
N LYS A 276 -16.26 -22.10 -20.68
CA LYS A 276 -15.37 -21.01 -21.15
C LYS A 276 -14.77 -20.18 -20.01
N THR A 277 -13.91 -20.79 -19.19
CA THR A 277 -13.00 -20.05 -18.31
C THR A 277 -11.84 -19.50 -19.13
N THR A 278 -12.02 -18.37 -19.82
CA THR A 278 -10.86 -17.53 -20.13
C THR A 278 -10.43 -16.91 -18.81
N ASN A 279 -9.25 -17.26 -18.31
CA ASN A 279 -8.68 -16.65 -17.10
C ASN A 279 -8.50 -15.14 -17.36
N LYS A 280 -9.53 -14.34 -17.04
CA LYS A 280 -9.54 -12.88 -17.17
C LYS A 280 -8.69 -12.29 -16.05
N GLY A 281 -7.37 -12.33 -16.26
CA GLY A 281 -6.39 -11.65 -15.42
C GLY A 281 -6.30 -10.16 -15.75
N ALA A 282 -5.45 -9.43 -15.02
CA ALA A 282 -5.21 -8.01 -15.26
C ALA A 282 -4.54 -7.71 -16.61
N LEU A 283 -4.14 -8.73 -17.37
CA LEU A 283 -3.52 -8.55 -18.68
C LEU A 283 -4.48 -7.97 -19.72
N ASP A 284 -5.79 -8.17 -19.57
CA ASP A 284 -6.80 -7.62 -20.48
C ASP A 284 -7.15 -6.16 -20.17
N HIS A 285 -6.72 -5.65 -19.01
CA HIS A 285 -6.95 -4.27 -18.60
C HIS A 285 -6.11 -3.30 -19.42
N ILE A 286 -6.67 -2.12 -19.65
CA ILE A 286 -6.02 -1.03 -20.38
C ILE A 286 -5.37 -0.10 -19.35
N LEU A 287 -4.05 0.06 -19.46
CA LEU A 287 -3.27 1.00 -18.66
C LEU A 287 -2.90 2.22 -19.49
N LYS A 288 -3.01 3.41 -18.88
CA LYS A 288 -2.48 4.66 -19.39
C LYS A 288 -1.75 5.39 -18.27
N LEU A 289 -0.55 5.86 -18.57
CA LEU A 289 0.36 6.40 -17.58
C LEU A 289 1.10 7.64 -18.09
N LYS A 290 1.04 8.74 -17.36
CA LYS A 290 1.78 9.99 -17.67
C LYS A 290 3.24 9.89 -17.21
N SER A 291 3.96 8.93 -17.79
CA SER A 291 5.37 8.66 -17.51
C SER A 291 6.16 8.55 -18.80
N SER A 292 7.25 9.30 -18.90
CA SER A 292 8.21 9.21 -20.00
C SER A 292 9.54 8.58 -19.61
N SER A 293 9.68 8.14 -18.35
CA SER A 293 10.92 7.58 -17.80
C SER A 293 10.63 6.53 -16.73
N TYR A 294 11.56 5.62 -16.50
CA TYR A 294 11.46 4.60 -15.45
C TYR A 294 12.81 4.44 -14.76
N VAL A 295 12.81 3.85 -13.56
CA VAL A 295 14.04 3.43 -12.90
C VAL A 295 14.43 2.07 -13.48
N ALA A 296 15.58 1.99 -14.14
CA ALA A 296 16.09 0.72 -14.64
C ALA A 296 16.44 -0.18 -13.44
N THR A 297 15.82 -1.36 -13.41
CA THR A 297 16.30 -2.47 -12.60
C THR A 297 17.56 -2.97 -13.27
N ASP A 298 18.68 -2.91 -12.55
CA ASP A 298 19.94 -3.28 -13.16
C ASP A 298 20.13 -4.80 -13.10
N GLU A 299 20.82 -5.35 -14.11
CA GLU A 299 21.50 -6.62 -13.97
C GLU A 299 22.83 -6.47 -13.21
N ILE A 300 23.15 -5.29 -12.63
CA ILE A 300 24.40 -5.01 -11.90
C ILE A 300 24.72 -6.18 -10.97
N LEU A 301 25.56 -7.05 -11.52
CA LEU A 301 26.75 -7.62 -10.93
C LEU A 301 27.19 -6.69 -9.81
N VAL A 302 26.83 -7.03 -8.57
CA VAL A 302 27.50 -6.44 -7.43
C VAL A 302 28.96 -6.83 -7.58
N ARG A 303 29.76 -5.92 -8.14
CA ARG A 303 31.19 -5.87 -7.94
C ARG A 303 31.38 -5.63 -6.44
N GLN A 304 31.25 -6.67 -5.63
CA GLN A 304 32.02 -6.73 -4.40
C GLN A 304 33.48 -6.86 -4.86
N ILE A 305 34.11 -5.73 -5.19
CA ILE A 305 35.57 -5.68 -5.13
C ILE A 305 35.88 -5.69 -3.63
N ARG A 306 35.82 -6.88 -3.02
CA ARG A 306 36.66 -7.11 -1.85
C ARG A 306 38.08 -7.01 -2.36
N HIS A 307 38.82 -6.02 -1.88
CA HIS A 307 40.26 -6.05 -1.93
C HIS A 307 40.73 -7.47 -1.60
N VAL A 308 41.55 -8.02 -2.49
CA VAL A 308 42.18 -9.33 -2.34
C VAL A 308 43.01 -9.30 -1.06
N ALA A 309 42.48 -9.84 0.03
CA ALA A 309 43.30 -10.27 1.15
C ALA A 309 43.96 -11.60 0.72
N SER A 310 45.22 -11.48 0.34
CA SER A 310 46.35 -12.44 0.36
C SER A 310 46.15 -13.92 0.78
N SER A 311 45.08 -14.62 0.38
CA SER A 311 44.96 -16.07 0.59
C SER A 311 44.05 -16.74 -0.43
N GLY A 312 44.53 -16.85 -1.67
CA GLY A 312 44.42 -18.04 -2.54
C GLY A 312 43.08 -18.71 -2.86
N THR A 313 41.92 -18.26 -2.38
CA THR A 313 40.61 -18.80 -2.77
C THR A 313 39.92 -17.88 -3.78
N PRO A 314 39.42 -18.40 -4.92
CA PRO A 314 38.61 -17.61 -5.83
C PRO A 314 37.33 -17.19 -5.09
N ALA A 315 37.09 -15.88 -5.00
CA ALA A 315 35.80 -15.37 -4.54
C ALA A 315 34.73 -15.86 -5.54
N GLU A 316 33.77 -16.63 -5.05
CA GLU A 316 32.63 -17.07 -5.84
C GLU A 316 31.77 -15.84 -6.17
N LEU A 317 31.85 -15.38 -7.43
CA LEU A 317 31.11 -14.24 -7.94
C LEU A 317 29.65 -14.66 -8.17
N MET A 318 28.84 -14.58 -7.12
CA MET A 318 27.41 -14.91 -7.19
C MET A 318 26.63 -13.78 -7.86
N ILE A 319 26.55 -13.83 -9.19
CA ILE A 319 25.69 -12.97 -10.01
C ILE A 319 24.25 -13.43 -9.82
N SER A 320 23.44 -12.64 -9.13
CA SER A 320 21.98 -12.77 -9.19
C SER A 320 21.45 -11.42 -9.67
N PRO A 321 20.57 -11.37 -10.69
CA PRO A 321 19.86 -10.16 -11.04
C PRO A 321 18.98 -9.77 -9.85
N MET A 322 19.49 -8.92 -8.98
CA MET A 322 18.70 -8.36 -7.90
C MET A 322 17.79 -7.31 -8.53
N GLN A 323 16.49 -7.34 -8.24
CA GLN A 323 15.52 -6.31 -8.66
C GLN A 323 15.76 -4.96 -7.96
N VAL A 324 17.03 -4.63 -7.70
CA VAL A 324 17.45 -3.41 -7.03
C VAL A 324 17.74 -2.36 -8.09
N PRO A 325 17.02 -1.24 -8.06
CA PRO A 325 17.30 -0.08 -8.89
C PRO A 325 18.68 0.48 -8.55
N SER A 326 19.64 0.34 -9.47
CA SER A 326 20.95 1.01 -9.39
C SER A 326 21.36 1.65 -10.72
N GLY A 327 20.51 1.48 -11.74
CA GLY A 327 20.70 2.06 -13.06
C GLY A 327 20.18 3.50 -13.14
N PRO A 328 20.54 4.23 -14.22
CA PRO A 328 20.07 5.59 -14.44
C PRO A 328 18.55 5.64 -14.64
N ILE A 329 17.97 6.80 -14.33
CA ILE A 329 16.62 7.15 -14.80
C ILE A 329 16.61 7.09 -16.32
N THR A 330 15.88 6.14 -16.87
CA THR A 330 15.93 5.79 -18.30
C THR A 330 14.68 6.29 -19.00
N ARG A 331 14.86 6.93 -20.17
CA ARG A 331 13.75 7.39 -21.01
C ARG A 331 13.05 6.22 -21.69
N ILE A 332 11.72 6.24 -21.71
CA ILE A 332 10.91 5.23 -22.41
C ILE A 332 10.91 5.54 -23.92
N ALA A 333 11.55 4.66 -24.69
CA ALA A 333 11.53 4.71 -26.15
C ALA A 333 10.08 4.67 -26.67
N SER A 334 9.74 5.59 -27.58
CA SER A 334 8.37 5.74 -28.08
C SER A 334 7.96 4.62 -29.02
N ASN A 335 6.70 4.19 -28.91
CA ASN A 335 6.01 3.25 -29.79
C ASN A 335 6.61 1.83 -29.90
N SER A 336 7.85 1.56 -29.52
CA SER A 336 8.48 0.23 -29.55
C SER A 336 8.67 -0.39 -28.16
N SER A 337 8.79 0.43 -27.10
CA SER A 337 9.00 -0.10 -25.76
C SER A 337 7.75 -0.83 -25.22
N PRO A 338 7.91 -1.98 -24.55
CA PRO A 338 6.83 -2.61 -23.76
C PRO A 338 6.38 -1.72 -22.59
N LEU A 339 7.20 -0.77 -22.14
CA LEU A 339 6.91 0.16 -21.05
C LEU A 339 6.11 1.41 -21.50
N ASP A 340 5.83 1.59 -22.81
CA ASP A 340 5.20 2.82 -23.31
C ASP A 340 3.67 2.85 -23.16
N PHE A 341 3.23 3.21 -21.95
CA PHE A 341 1.82 3.40 -21.58
C PHE A 341 1.34 4.87 -21.67
N ARG A 342 2.11 5.79 -22.28
CA ARG A 342 1.68 7.20 -22.46
C ARG A 342 0.39 7.32 -23.27
N LYS A 343 0.18 6.37 -24.18
CA LYS A 343 -1.11 6.10 -24.81
C LYS A 343 -1.72 4.88 -24.13
N ALA A 344 -3.03 4.93 -23.91
CA ALA A 344 -3.78 3.82 -23.34
C ALA A 344 -3.54 2.53 -24.14
N ARG A 345 -3.13 1.46 -23.47
CA ARG A 345 -2.85 0.15 -24.07
C ARG A 345 -3.21 -0.97 -23.11
N THR A 346 -3.67 -2.09 -23.66
CA THR A 346 -3.84 -3.34 -22.92
C THR A 346 -2.50 -3.81 -22.33
N ILE A 347 -2.46 -4.13 -21.04
CA ILE A 347 -1.25 -4.54 -20.31
C ILE A 347 -0.57 -5.73 -21.00
N GLY A 348 -1.35 -6.73 -21.43
CA GLY A 348 -0.88 -7.93 -22.11
C GLY A 348 -0.41 -7.71 -23.56
N SER A 349 -0.69 -6.57 -24.19
CA SER A 349 -0.46 -6.37 -25.63
C SER A 349 1.01 -6.46 -26.06
N ARG A 350 1.95 -6.30 -25.12
CA ARG A 350 3.41 -6.35 -25.36
C ARG A 350 4.14 -7.24 -24.37
N PHE A 351 3.43 -8.19 -23.77
CA PHE A 351 3.95 -9.00 -22.67
C PHE A 351 5.20 -9.81 -23.07
N SER A 352 5.29 -10.27 -24.32
CA SER A 352 6.50 -10.95 -24.84
C SER A 352 7.76 -10.08 -24.80
N GLY A 353 7.64 -8.75 -24.83
CA GLY A 353 8.76 -7.82 -24.72
C GLY A 353 9.20 -7.56 -23.28
N THR A 354 8.53 -8.13 -22.28
CA THR A 354 8.78 -7.83 -20.86
C THR A 354 9.83 -8.72 -20.19
N GLN A 355 10.45 -9.63 -20.93
CA GLN A 355 11.49 -10.49 -20.41
C GLN A 355 12.62 -9.66 -19.78
N GLY A 356 12.92 -9.92 -18.51
CA GLY A 356 13.95 -9.20 -17.74
C GLY A 356 13.46 -7.93 -17.02
N LEU A 357 12.26 -7.40 -17.33
CA LEU A 357 11.74 -6.21 -16.65
C LEU A 357 11.38 -6.47 -15.19
N CYS A 358 11.05 -7.72 -14.85
CA CYS A 358 10.80 -8.18 -13.48
C CYS A 358 11.90 -9.12 -12.98
N GLY A 359 13.13 -8.97 -13.46
CA GLY A 359 14.28 -9.80 -13.08
C GLY A 359 14.47 -11.06 -13.94
N GLY A 360 15.55 -11.79 -13.66
CA GLY A 360 15.96 -12.95 -14.46
C GLY A 360 14.91 -14.06 -14.49
N GLY A 361 14.58 -14.55 -15.69
CA GLY A 361 13.58 -15.62 -15.88
C GLY A 361 12.13 -15.19 -15.61
N CYS A 362 11.88 -13.90 -15.44
CA CYS A 362 10.55 -13.35 -15.21
C CYS A 362 9.99 -12.67 -16.49
N THR A 363 8.69 -12.85 -16.70
CA THR A 363 7.90 -12.16 -17.72
C THR A 363 6.77 -11.41 -17.01
N GLY A 364 6.69 -10.11 -17.26
CA GLY A 364 5.73 -9.20 -16.66
C GLY A 364 6.37 -7.88 -16.27
N TYR A 365 5.55 -6.99 -15.72
CA TYR A 365 6.00 -5.73 -15.19
C TYR A 365 6.25 -5.86 -13.69
N ASP A 366 7.35 -5.29 -13.25
CA ASP A 366 7.70 -5.01 -11.86
C ASP A 366 8.63 -3.79 -11.90
N THR A 367 8.05 -2.66 -12.30
CA THR A 367 8.83 -1.51 -12.77
C THR A 367 8.37 -0.22 -12.11
N CYS A 368 9.34 0.57 -11.63
CA CYS A 368 9.09 1.91 -11.10
C CYS A 368 9.05 2.92 -12.24
N PHE A 369 7.85 3.38 -12.57
CA PHE A 369 7.62 4.45 -13.52
C PHE A 369 7.74 5.80 -12.84
N ILE A 370 8.45 6.73 -13.48
CA ILE A 370 8.62 8.10 -12.99
C ILE A 370 7.64 8.97 -13.75
N TYR A 371 6.71 9.57 -13.01
CA TYR A 371 5.73 10.48 -13.57
C TYR A 371 6.39 11.78 -14.05
N ASP A 372 5.87 12.33 -15.14
CA ASP A 372 6.36 13.60 -15.69
C ASP A 372 6.11 14.77 -14.70
N GLN A 373 7.03 15.73 -14.60
CA GLN A 373 7.05 16.73 -13.52
C GLN A 373 5.99 17.83 -13.65
N LEU A 374 5.46 18.09 -14.84
CA LEU A 374 4.37 19.05 -15.04
C LEU A 374 3.03 18.35 -14.87
N ARG A 375 2.41 18.54 -13.69
CA ARG A 375 1.12 17.95 -13.36
C ARG A 375 0.14 19.04 -12.94
N ALA A 376 -0.98 19.14 -13.64
CA ALA A 376 -2.12 19.87 -13.12
C ALA A 376 -2.68 19.08 -11.93
N PRO A 377 -2.85 19.67 -10.73
CA PRO A 377 -3.33 18.95 -9.55
C PRO A 377 -4.65 18.21 -9.73
N ARG A 378 -5.47 18.61 -10.71
CA ARG A 378 -6.81 18.07 -10.98
C ARG A 378 -6.84 16.92 -11.99
N GLU A 379 -5.72 16.62 -12.64
CA GLU A 379 -5.64 15.64 -13.71
C GLU A 379 -5.10 14.30 -13.19
N PRO A 380 -5.75 13.16 -13.51
CA PRO A 380 -5.18 11.85 -13.22
C PRO A 380 -3.81 11.68 -13.88
N VAL A 381 -2.90 11.03 -13.13
CA VAL A 381 -1.55 10.66 -13.60
C VAL A 381 -1.53 9.27 -14.21
N MET A 382 -2.51 8.44 -13.85
CA MET A 382 -2.69 7.08 -14.32
C MET A 382 -4.18 6.75 -14.46
N GLU A 383 -4.52 5.93 -15.44
CA GLU A 383 -5.83 5.29 -15.59
C GLU A 383 -5.65 3.78 -15.83
N LEU A 384 -6.45 2.96 -15.16
CA LEU A 384 -6.60 1.53 -15.39
C LEU A 384 -8.07 1.26 -15.73
N ILE A 385 -8.34 0.53 -16.81
CA ILE A 385 -9.72 0.30 -17.28
C ILE A 385 -9.89 -1.19 -17.56
N SER A 386 -10.99 -1.78 -17.10
CA SER A 386 -11.44 -3.05 -17.65
C SER A 386 -12.50 -2.82 -18.75
N PRO A 387 -12.27 -3.31 -19.98
CA PRO A 387 -13.31 -3.36 -21.01
C PRO A 387 -14.50 -4.26 -20.64
N ASP A 388 -14.27 -5.29 -19.82
CA ASP A 388 -15.27 -6.32 -19.50
C ASP A 388 -16.28 -5.79 -18.49
N SER A 389 -15.83 -5.44 -17.28
CA SER A 389 -16.69 -4.79 -16.28
C SER A 389 -17.07 -3.35 -16.65
N GLY A 390 -16.29 -2.69 -17.49
CA GLY A 390 -16.43 -1.26 -17.76
C GLY A 390 -15.97 -0.37 -16.61
N ILE A 391 -15.35 -0.92 -15.56
CA ILE A 391 -14.81 -0.12 -14.45
C ILE A 391 -13.52 0.58 -14.89
N ARG A 392 -13.43 1.87 -14.61
CA ARG A 392 -12.22 2.70 -14.75
C ARG A 392 -11.77 3.15 -13.38
N LEU A 393 -10.50 2.91 -13.07
CA LEU A 393 -9.75 3.48 -11.95
C LEU A 393 -8.85 4.62 -12.47
N SER A 394 -8.92 5.79 -11.86
CA SER A 394 -8.11 6.97 -12.16
C SER A 394 -7.35 7.40 -10.91
N VAL A 395 -6.04 7.61 -11.01
CA VAL A 395 -5.19 7.92 -9.84
C VAL A 395 -4.69 9.36 -9.90
N ARG A 396 -4.80 10.07 -8.78
CA ARG A 396 -4.09 11.33 -8.50
C ARG A 396 -3.22 11.13 -7.28
N THR A 397 -2.03 11.73 -7.23
CA THR A 397 -1.10 11.55 -6.11
C THR A 397 -0.11 12.71 -6.02
N ASN A 398 0.45 12.95 -4.83
CA ASN A 398 1.65 13.78 -4.67
C ASN A 398 2.97 13.01 -4.88
N GLN A 399 2.91 11.70 -5.13
CA GLN A 399 4.10 10.88 -5.27
C GLN A 399 4.80 11.05 -6.62
N PRO A 400 6.14 11.02 -6.66
CA PRO A 400 6.89 11.23 -7.88
C PRO A 400 6.89 10.02 -8.81
N ALA A 401 6.58 8.83 -8.32
CA ALA A 401 6.67 7.57 -9.06
C ALA A 401 5.54 6.59 -8.69
N ASP A 402 5.45 5.53 -9.49
CA ASP A 402 4.54 4.41 -9.28
C ASP A 402 5.24 3.08 -9.60
N GLN A 403 5.20 2.12 -8.68
CA GLN A 403 5.57 0.75 -8.99
C GLN A 403 4.37 0.04 -9.60
N VAL A 404 4.52 -0.40 -10.85
CA VAL A 404 3.52 -1.24 -11.51
C VAL A 404 4.02 -2.67 -11.51
N TYR A 405 3.31 -3.52 -10.76
CA TYR A 405 3.62 -4.95 -10.64
C TYR A 405 2.44 -5.80 -11.13
N THR A 406 2.66 -6.65 -12.14
CA THR A 406 1.62 -7.51 -12.72
C THR A 406 1.54 -8.89 -12.07
N CYS A 407 1.70 -8.96 -10.75
CA CYS A 407 1.38 -10.18 -10.00
C CYS A 407 2.10 -11.44 -10.54
N ASN A 408 3.38 -11.29 -10.88
CA ASN A 408 4.17 -12.29 -11.62
C ASN A 408 4.41 -13.59 -10.83
N HIS A 409 4.27 -13.52 -9.50
CA HIS A 409 4.55 -14.62 -8.57
C HIS A 409 3.30 -15.22 -7.90
N GLN A 410 2.10 -14.89 -8.37
CA GLN A 410 0.87 -15.49 -7.83
C GLN A 410 0.69 -16.96 -8.23
N GLY A 411 -0.06 -17.71 -7.41
CA GLY A 411 -0.45 -19.10 -7.73
C GLY A 411 -0.89 -19.95 -6.53
N SER A 412 -0.65 -19.50 -5.30
CA SER A 412 -0.88 -20.28 -4.06
C SER A 412 -2.03 -19.75 -3.20
N THR A 413 -2.47 -18.50 -3.40
CA THR A 413 -3.53 -17.88 -2.61
C THR A 413 -4.93 -18.29 -3.11
N PRO A 414 -5.78 -18.93 -2.28
CA PRO A 414 -7.15 -19.25 -2.65
C PRO A 414 -7.97 -18.00 -2.96
N ARG A 415 -8.91 -18.11 -3.90
CA ARG A 415 -9.81 -17.00 -4.24
C ARG A 415 -10.77 -16.70 -3.08
N LYS A 416 -11.07 -15.41 -2.87
CA LYS A 416 -12.15 -14.97 -1.97
C LYS A 416 -13.51 -15.47 -2.44
N HIS A 417 -14.47 -15.60 -1.54
CA HIS A 417 -15.87 -15.90 -1.87
C HIS A 417 -16.46 -14.88 -2.85
N SER A 418 -16.11 -13.59 -2.71
CA SER A 418 -16.49 -12.52 -3.66
C SER A 418 -15.92 -12.72 -5.07
N HIS A 419 -14.92 -13.59 -5.24
CA HIS A 419 -14.24 -13.92 -6.49
C HIS A 419 -14.52 -15.38 -6.95
N GLY A 420 -15.63 -15.97 -6.49
CA GLY A 420 -16.03 -17.34 -6.82
C GLY A 420 -15.64 -18.40 -5.78
N GLY A 421 -14.91 -18.02 -4.73
CA GLY A 421 -14.59 -18.88 -3.59
C GLY A 421 -13.39 -19.81 -3.80
N PRO A 422 -12.91 -20.45 -2.72
CA PRO A 422 -11.72 -21.29 -2.75
C PRO A 422 -11.85 -22.51 -3.67
N ASP A 423 -13.07 -23.03 -3.87
CA ASP A 423 -13.35 -24.15 -4.78
C ASP A 423 -13.15 -23.79 -6.26
N ALA A 424 -13.24 -22.49 -6.61
CA ALA A 424 -12.93 -21.99 -7.95
C ALA A 424 -11.41 -21.92 -8.23
N GLY A 425 -10.58 -22.20 -7.22
CA GLY A 425 -9.12 -22.28 -7.34
C GLY A 425 -8.39 -21.09 -6.72
N PHE A 426 -7.23 -20.78 -7.30
CA PHE A 426 -6.27 -19.81 -6.76
C PHE A 426 -6.23 -18.54 -7.63
N TYR A 427 -5.66 -17.46 -7.08
CA TYR A 427 -5.21 -16.33 -7.90
C TYR A 427 -3.99 -16.77 -8.70
N GLU A 428 -4.10 -16.74 -10.02
CA GLU A 428 -3.04 -17.17 -10.93
C GLU A 428 -2.05 -16.03 -11.22
N LYS A 429 -0.93 -16.36 -11.88
CA LYS A 429 0.00 -15.33 -12.38
C LYS A 429 -0.76 -14.32 -13.23
N HIS A 430 -0.47 -13.04 -12.98
CA HIS A 430 -1.08 -11.92 -13.70
C HIS A 430 -2.60 -11.77 -13.48
N SER A 431 -3.14 -12.38 -12.43
CA SER A 431 -4.52 -12.17 -11.96
C SER A 431 -4.83 -10.72 -11.56
N CYS A 432 -3.80 -9.92 -11.31
CA CYS A 432 -3.93 -8.56 -10.78
C CYS A 432 -2.82 -7.64 -11.28
N VAL A 433 -3.00 -6.35 -11.02
CA VAL A 433 -1.96 -5.33 -11.12
C VAL A 433 -1.91 -4.54 -9.80
N VAL A 434 -0.70 -4.34 -9.29
CA VAL A 434 -0.44 -3.50 -8.11
C VAL A 434 0.04 -2.14 -8.60
N LEU A 435 -0.50 -1.08 -8.00
CA LEU A 435 -0.20 0.32 -8.32
C LEU A 435 0.28 1.02 -7.04
N GLU A 436 1.58 1.02 -6.82
CA GLU A 436 2.21 1.51 -5.60
C GLU A 436 2.68 2.96 -5.79
N GLN A 437 1.83 3.94 -5.46
CA GLN A 437 2.21 5.35 -5.49
C GLN A 437 3.28 5.63 -4.43
N GLN A 438 4.51 5.95 -4.86
CA GLN A 438 5.66 6.06 -3.96
C GLN A 438 6.78 6.95 -4.49
N GLY A 439 7.85 7.08 -3.69
CA GLY A 439 9.11 7.69 -4.12
C GLY A 439 9.86 6.84 -5.15
N ARG A 440 10.93 7.36 -5.74
CA ARG A 440 11.78 6.54 -6.62
C ARG A 440 12.43 5.41 -5.82
N ILE A 441 12.25 4.18 -6.31
CA ILE A 441 12.81 2.98 -5.68
C ILE A 441 14.34 3.10 -5.58
N GLY A 442 14.92 2.77 -4.41
CA GLY A 442 16.36 2.85 -4.17
C GLY A 442 16.96 4.25 -4.05
N ALA A 443 16.18 5.33 -4.16
CA ALA A 443 16.69 6.71 -4.14
C ALA A 443 17.54 7.08 -2.90
N ILE A 444 17.35 6.38 -1.77
CA ILE A 444 18.19 6.58 -0.58
C ILE A 444 19.67 6.22 -0.79
N ARG A 445 19.97 5.49 -1.87
CA ARG A 445 21.32 5.13 -2.33
C ARG A 445 21.70 5.86 -3.63
N GLU A 446 20.90 6.82 -4.08
CA GLU A 446 21.12 7.56 -5.33
C GLU A 446 20.85 9.06 -5.10
N PRO A 447 21.63 9.73 -4.20
CA PRO A 447 21.41 11.13 -3.84
C PRO A 447 21.45 12.11 -5.02
N GLU A 448 22.11 11.76 -6.12
CA GLU A 448 22.13 12.52 -7.38
C GLU A 448 20.75 12.71 -8.01
N TRP A 449 19.76 11.88 -7.63
CA TRP A 449 18.39 12.00 -8.13
C TRP A 449 17.61 13.14 -7.47
N GLY A 450 18.17 13.74 -6.41
CA GLY A 450 17.61 14.90 -5.72
C GLY A 450 16.38 14.60 -4.86
N GLU A 451 16.16 13.34 -4.50
CA GLU A 451 15.00 12.90 -3.73
C GLU A 451 15.40 12.53 -2.30
N ASP A 452 15.01 13.38 -1.34
CA ASP A 452 15.41 13.24 0.06
C ASP A 452 14.31 12.54 0.88
N HIS A 453 14.51 11.25 1.12
CA HIS A 453 13.66 10.40 1.94
C HIS A 453 14.00 10.39 3.43
N ILE A 454 14.91 11.27 3.89
CA ILE A 454 15.23 11.39 5.31
C ILE A 454 14.30 12.41 5.95
N TYR A 455 13.51 11.97 6.92
CA TYR A 455 12.54 12.81 7.64
C TYR A 455 12.99 13.02 9.08
N THR A 456 12.65 14.18 9.62
CA THR A 456 13.05 14.62 10.96
C THR A 456 11.84 15.24 11.66
N PRO A 457 11.89 15.53 12.98
CA PRO A 457 10.81 16.24 13.64
C PRO A 457 10.43 17.60 13.01
N THR A 458 11.35 18.22 12.26
CA THR A 458 11.13 19.51 11.57
C THR A 458 10.81 19.36 10.07
N LYS A 459 10.92 18.15 9.52
CA LYS A 459 10.57 17.80 8.13
C LYS A 459 9.54 16.68 8.17
N ALA A 460 8.26 17.05 8.19
CA ALA A 460 7.15 16.10 8.23
C ALA A 460 7.05 15.29 6.91
N TYR A 461 6.57 14.05 7.03
CA TYR A 461 6.23 13.22 5.88
C TYR A 461 4.78 13.48 5.47
N ASP A 462 4.57 13.77 4.19
CA ASP A 462 3.26 13.96 3.58
C ASP A 462 3.14 13.08 2.34
N TRP A 463 2.13 12.21 2.34
CA TRP A 463 1.83 11.30 1.25
C TRP A 463 0.32 11.21 1.08
N TRP A 464 -0.16 11.35 -0.15
CA TRP A 464 -1.55 11.07 -0.47
C TRP A 464 -1.70 10.50 -1.87
N SER A 465 -2.69 9.64 -2.02
CA SER A 465 -3.16 9.14 -3.32
C SER A 465 -4.69 9.03 -3.32
N GLU A 466 -5.31 9.54 -4.36
CA GLU A 466 -6.75 9.50 -4.61
C GLU A 466 -7.02 8.50 -5.74
N TYR A 467 -7.82 7.49 -5.45
CA TYR A 467 -8.21 6.43 -6.38
C TYR A 467 -9.67 6.63 -6.74
N SER A 468 -9.96 7.10 -7.96
CA SER A 468 -11.31 7.38 -8.41
C SER A 468 -11.86 6.35 -9.39
N PHE A 469 -13.08 5.90 -9.15
CA PHE A 469 -13.79 4.89 -9.92
C PHE A 469 -14.95 5.49 -10.69
N THR A 470 -15.04 5.14 -11.97
CA THR A 470 -16.18 5.44 -12.85
C THR A 470 -16.49 4.22 -13.73
N THR A 471 -17.61 4.26 -14.45
CA THR A 471 -17.94 3.28 -15.50
C THR A 471 -17.77 3.91 -16.89
N VAL A 472 -17.33 3.12 -17.88
CA VAL A 472 -17.04 3.57 -19.27
C VAL A 472 -17.95 2.95 -20.32
#